data_AF-A0A7S3F5E3-F1
#
_entry.id   AF-A0A7S3F5E3-F1
#
_cell.length_a   1.000
_cell.length_b   1.000
_cell.length_c   1.000
_cell.angle_alpha   90.00
_cell.angle_beta   90.00
_cell.angle_gamma   90.00
#
_symmetry.space_group_name_H-M   'P 1'
#
loop_
_entity.id
_entity.type
_entity.pdbx_description
1 polymer ?
#
loop_
_entity_poly.entity_id
_entity_poly.type
_entity_poly.pdbx_seq_one_letter_code
_entity_poly.pdbx_strand_id
1 'polypeptide(L)'
;PARPPHRRAMARYALIAAAALAACSRAMAQDDEASAALRLCTPPEDFMACAALAPLIASRSAAAAAEAGTEDPLAAGVACVNSTECAEPQGALYQGMADVAFDIDAGHLYDMSKAFAEKGESSLTLVAEELDDTGVPGYYPIALVTTAWCDAQPAAPTLTDLENVTACSTGYQKTAGWKASVGTLIAEGIIPPVIDGNSEVPNDLLSAEAFFGEGCVPGAIDFFKDGHEEEGHDDHGHGASCACVAEAANWTLDCSSVAPVSAAMAYLQANCNETMVADMIEGEPDEEACHQNYMLMQAHHDFCPHSSLPPAFEAAMHDFEELFEDCHIDRQFDPALAVCTKIEDCANSTALLESIDALQASCTEDCSSDECVKAFQTVLMAHDTCDEDLLPITLELALHDFEEVCEDSLCNSISEPFQPVCEEEEDEHSEEEHVALCEACAGQGDAFCEKVDGEPYYDYDGALRCLAEGAGGVAFVKHSTAETFLSNPDPSWTFADPPTADLDDYRILCYTPGNPSAGGCVPVDQYAGCSFPQALPHTVVARDETPAVAAFEQALAYLSANDAVFQETFLEGGTMAGTLFSDDIAVIAGVEESVDEYAGSMFSSWQALDDLNAGLSQKSGGE
;
A
#
# COMPACT_ATOMS: atom_id res chain seq x y z
N PRO A 1 27.09 13.22 -46.70
CA PRO A 1 27.44 12.43 -45.48
C PRO A 1 26.21 11.62 -45.04
N ALA A 2 26.33 10.30 -45.13
CA ALA A 2 25.23 9.35 -45.09
C ALA A 2 24.62 9.19 -43.69
N ARG A 3 23.27 9.12 -43.62
CA ARG A 3 22.52 8.65 -42.44
C ARG A 3 22.85 7.17 -42.16
N PRO A 4 23.03 6.74 -40.89
CA PRO A 4 23.14 5.32 -40.57
C PRO A 4 21.76 4.63 -40.64
N PRO A 5 21.71 3.30 -40.77
CA PRO A 5 20.49 2.60 -41.16
C PRO A 5 19.63 2.21 -39.95
N HIS A 6 18.48 2.87 -39.78
CA HIS A 6 17.39 2.52 -38.84
C HIS A 6 16.97 1.03 -38.86
N ARG A 7 17.28 0.29 -39.94
CA ARG A 7 16.92 -1.12 -40.08
C ARG A 7 17.71 -2.08 -39.17
N ARG A 8 18.87 -1.67 -38.62
CA ARG A 8 19.64 -2.51 -37.68
C ARG A 8 19.17 -2.37 -36.22
N ALA A 9 18.58 -1.24 -35.85
CA ALA A 9 18.01 -1.03 -34.52
C ALA A 9 16.67 -1.77 -34.36
N MET A 10 15.77 -1.68 -35.35
CA MET A 10 14.49 -2.41 -35.35
C MET A 10 14.66 -3.94 -35.31
N ALA A 11 15.71 -4.46 -35.96
CA ALA A 11 16.00 -5.90 -35.94
C ALA A 11 16.54 -6.37 -34.58
N ARG A 12 17.20 -5.49 -33.81
CA ARG A 12 17.63 -5.78 -32.44
C ARG A 12 16.45 -5.73 -31.47
N TYR A 13 15.56 -4.74 -31.60
CA TYR A 13 14.31 -4.66 -30.83
C TYR A 13 13.39 -5.87 -31.06
N ALA A 14 13.25 -6.32 -32.31
CA ALA A 14 12.45 -7.51 -32.61
C ALA A 14 13.06 -8.82 -32.05
N LEU A 15 14.39 -8.90 -31.93
CA LEU A 15 15.09 -10.03 -31.30
C LEU A 15 14.97 -10.01 -29.78
N ILE A 16 14.96 -8.82 -29.16
CA ILE A 16 14.74 -8.63 -27.72
C ILE A 16 13.28 -8.94 -27.36
N ALA A 17 12.31 -8.44 -28.13
CA ALA A 17 10.89 -8.75 -27.93
C ALA A 17 10.58 -10.25 -28.11
N ALA A 18 11.21 -10.91 -29.09
CA ALA A 18 11.07 -12.35 -29.29
C ALA A 18 11.74 -13.18 -28.18
N ALA A 19 12.82 -12.68 -27.57
CA ALA A 19 13.46 -13.30 -26.41
C ALA A 19 12.62 -13.12 -25.13
N ALA A 20 12.00 -11.95 -24.95
CA ALA A 20 11.07 -11.66 -23.85
C ALA A 20 9.80 -12.54 -23.91
N LEU A 21 9.19 -12.68 -25.09
CA LEU A 21 8.06 -13.58 -25.31
C LEU A 21 8.42 -15.06 -25.10
N ALA A 22 9.65 -15.47 -25.46
CA ALA A 22 10.14 -16.83 -25.24
C ALA A 22 10.50 -17.12 -23.78
N ALA A 23 10.87 -16.10 -23.00
CA ALA A 23 11.08 -16.21 -21.56
C ALA A 23 9.74 -16.31 -20.81
N CYS A 24 8.76 -15.48 -21.18
CA CYS A 24 7.40 -15.48 -20.63
C CYS A 24 6.70 -16.83 -20.82
N SER A 25 6.85 -17.45 -22.00
CA SER A 25 6.26 -18.75 -22.31
C SER A 25 6.97 -19.95 -21.68
N ARG A 26 8.17 -19.76 -21.12
CA ARG A 26 8.92 -20.80 -20.40
C ARG A 26 8.64 -20.81 -18.90
N ALA A 27 8.24 -19.66 -18.34
CA ALA A 27 7.84 -19.52 -16.94
C ALA A 27 6.52 -20.27 -16.63
N MET A 28 5.64 -20.46 -17.61
CA MET A 28 4.34 -21.14 -17.42
C MET A 28 4.43 -22.69 -17.47
N ALA A 29 5.63 -23.27 -17.51
CA ALA A 29 5.79 -24.70 -17.73
C ALA A 29 7.02 -25.28 -17.04
N GLN A 30 7.07 -25.26 -15.69
CA GLN A 30 7.85 -26.24 -14.90
C GLN A 30 7.60 -26.11 -13.38
N ASP A 31 6.84 -27.06 -12.84
CA ASP A 31 6.89 -27.46 -11.43
C ASP A 31 8.20 -28.22 -11.18
N ASP A 32 9.16 -27.58 -10.51
CA ASP A 32 10.22 -28.21 -9.72
C ASP A 32 10.82 -27.08 -8.84
N GLU A 33 10.90 -27.28 -7.52
CA GLU A 33 11.43 -26.35 -6.48
C GLU A 33 12.91 -25.91 -6.65
N ALA A 34 13.49 -26.03 -7.85
CA ALA A 34 14.83 -25.53 -8.16
C ALA A 34 14.77 -24.48 -9.28
N SER A 35 14.84 -23.21 -8.87
CA SER A 35 14.97 -21.96 -9.64
C SER A 35 13.68 -21.36 -10.22
N ALA A 36 12.84 -20.81 -9.33
CA ALA A 36 11.94 -19.72 -9.72
C ALA A 36 12.77 -18.48 -10.12
N ALA A 37 12.24 -17.65 -11.03
CA ALA A 37 12.85 -16.38 -11.38
C ALA A 37 12.93 -15.45 -10.16
N LEU A 38 13.95 -14.58 -10.09
CA LEU A 38 14.02 -13.54 -9.06
C LEU A 38 12.91 -12.52 -9.30
N ARG A 39 12.08 -12.24 -8.29
CA ARG A 39 10.92 -11.36 -8.37
C ARG A 39 11.23 -9.99 -7.79
N LEU A 40 11.08 -8.95 -8.59
CA LEU A 40 11.29 -7.55 -8.24
C LEU A 40 9.93 -6.91 -7.94
N CYS A 41 9.69 -6.46 -6.72
CA CYS A 41 8.47 -5.76 -6.35
C CYS A 41 8.51 -4.33 -6.89
N THR A 42 7.45 -3.90 -7.56
CA THR A 42 7.25 -2.50 -7.94
C THR A 42 5.79 -2.11 -7.89
N PRO A 43 5.48 -0.88 -7.46
CA PRO A 43 4.16 -0.27 -7.68
C PRO A 43 3.75 -0.23 -9.17
N PRO A 44 2.44 -0.10 -9.46
CA PRO A 44 1.92 -0.07 -10.84
C PRO A 44 2.58 0.99 -11.74
N GLU A 45 2.85 2.17 -11.21
CA GLU A 45 3.47 3.32 -11.87
C GLU A 45 4.92 3.04 -12.30
N ASP A 46 5.63 2.22 -11.53
CA ASP A 46 7.05 1.90 -11.72
C ASP A 46 7.29 0.61 -12.50
N PHE A 47 6.23 -0.14 -12.79
CA PHE A 47 6.31 -1.44 -13.44
C PHE A 47 7.10 -1.39 -14.76
N MET A 48 6.94 -0.30 -15.53
CA MET A 48 7.67 -0.09 -16.79
C MET A 48 9.18 0.09 -16.60
N ALA A 49 9.59 0.74 -15.51
CA ALA A 49 10.99 0.89 -15.16
C ALA A 49 11.59 -0.46 -14.76
N CYS A 50 10.86 -1.28 -13.97
CA CYS A 50 11.28 -2.63 -13.66
C CYS A 50 11.43 -3.50 -14.92
N ALA A 51 10.47 -3.43 -15.84
CA ALA A 51 10.52 -4.18 -17.10
C ALA A 51 11.73 -3.79 -17.97
N ALA A 52 12.23 -2.55 -17.85
CA ALA A 52 13.46 -2.10 -18.48
C ALA A 52 14.73 -2.56 -17.72
N LEU A 53 14.68 -2.62 -16.39
CA LEU A 53 15.80 -3.01 -15.52
C LEU A 53 16.09 -4.52 -15.57
N ALA A 54 15.06 -5.36 -15.43
CA ALA A 54 15.15 -6.81 -15.35
C ALA A 54 16.05 -7.46 -16.42
N PRO A 55 15.94 -7.13 -17.73
CA PRO A 55 16.82 -7.70 -18.75
C PRO A 55 18.28 -7.21 -18.64
N LEU A 56 18.53 -5.99 -18.15
CA LEU A 56 19.89 -5.50 -17.92
C LEU A 56 20.58 -6.32 -16.83
N ILE A 57 19.89 -6.52 -15.71
CA ILE A 57 20.37 -7.34 -14.58
C ILE A 57 20.67 -8.78 -15.03
N ALA A 58 19.69 -9.45 -15.66
CA ALA A 58 19.86 -10.83 -16.12
C ALA A 58 21.03 -10.96 -17.10
N SER A 59 21.18 -9.99 -18.02
CA SER A 59 22.30 -9.99 -18.98
C SER A 59 23.66 -9.79 -18.31
N ARG A 60 23.72 -8.95 -17.27
CA ARG A 60 24.95 -8.69 -16.54
C ARG A 60 25.34 -9.89 -15.67
N SER A 61 24.40 -10.52 -14.99
CA SER A 61 24.62 -11.75 -14.22
C SER A 61 25.16 -12.88 -15.10
N ALA A 62 24.53 -13.13 -16.25
CA ALA A 62 24.98 -14.14 -17.20
C ALA A 62 26.41 -13.88 -17.71
N ALA A 63 26.77 -12.60 -17.94
CA ALA A 63 28.12 -12.22 -18.34
C ALA A 63 29.14 -12.48 -17.22
N ALA A 64 28.82 -12.11 -15.97
CA ALA A 64 29.67 -12.35 -14.81
C ALA A 64 29.90 -13.86 -14.57
N ALA A 65 28.83 -14.67 -14.65
CA ALA A 65 28.92 -16.13 -14.53
C ALA A 65 29.81 -16.74 -15.63
N ALA A 66 29.69 -16.26 -16.87
CA ALA A 66 30.54 -16.69 -17.99
C ALA A 66 32.02 -16.31 -17.80
N GLU A 67 32.30 -15.12 -17.24
CA GLU A 67 33.65 -14.66 -16.90
C GLU A 67 34.28 -15.51 -15.77
N ALA A 68 33.47 -15.87 -14.77
CA ALA A 68 33.87 -16.70 -13.64
C ALA A 68 33.93 -18.21 -13.97
N GLY A 69 33.27 -18.64 -15.04
CA GLY A 69 33.13 -20.06 -15.39
C GLY A 69 32.20 -20.82 -14.44
N THR A 70 31.19 -20.15 -13.90
CA THR A 70 30.19 -20.69 -12.97
C THR A 70 28.82 -20.78 -13.63
N GLU A 71 27.87 -21.47 -12.98
CA GLU A 71 26.45 -21.37 -13.34
C GLU A 71 25.92 -19.98 -12.96
N ASP A 72 24.97 -19.46 -13.75
CA ASP A 72 24.33 -18.18 -13.51
C ASP A 72 23.21 -18.33 -12.49
N PRO A 73 23.28 -17.70 -11.31
CA PRO A 73 22.22 -17.77 -10.31
C PRO A 73 20.88 -17.19 -10.78
N LEU A 74 20.90 -16.31 -11.78
CA LEU A 74 19.71 -15.70 -12.39
C LEU A 74 19.31 -16.36 -13.72
N ALA A 75 19.76 -17.61 -13.97
CA ALA A 75 19.44 -18.33 -15.21
C ALA A 75 17.93 -18.57 -15.44
N ALA A 76 17.14 -18.62 -14.36
CA ALA A 76 15.68 -18.71 -14.42
C ALA A 76 15.00 -17.39 -14.82
N GLY A 77 15.73 -16.28 -14.80
CA GLY A 77 15.27 -14.95 -15.18
C GLY A 77 15.06 -14.02 -13.98
N VAL A 78 14.69 -12.79 -14.32
CA VAL A 78 14.27 -11.74 -13.40
C VAL A 78 12.89 -11.28 -13.86
N ALA A 79 11.93 -11.23 -12.96
CA ALA A 79 10.53 -10.89 -13.21
C ALA A 79 10.12 -9.70 -12.33
N CYS A 80 9.11 -8.95 -12.77
CA CYS A 80 8.51 -7.84 -12.03
C CYS A 80 7.17 -8.28 -11.44
N VAL A 81 6.93 -7.93 -10.19
CA VAL A 81 5.67 -8.15 -9.46
C VAL A 81 5.04 -6.78 -9.28
N ASN A 82 3.82 -6.62 -9.78
CA ASN A 82 3.03 -5.42 -9.58
C ASN A 82 2.34 -5.51 -8.21
N SER A 83 2.65 -4.59 -7.29
CA SER A 83 2.06 -4.53 -5.96
C SER A 83 2.24 -3.14 -5.37
N THR A 84 1.21 -2.62 -4.72
CA THR A 84 1.25 -1.38 -3.93
C THR A 84 1.90 -1.60 -2.56
N GLU A 85 2.10 -2.86 -2.14
CA GLU A 85 2.60 -3.24 -0.81
C GLU A 85 4.11 -3.54 -0.79
N CYS A 86 4.90 -2.93 -1.68
CA CYS A 86 6.33 -3.25 -1.80
C CYS A 86 7.15 -2.80 -0.59
N ALA A 87 6.75 -1.70 0.06
CA ALA A 87 7.41 -1.13 1.23
C ALA A 87 6.70 -1.46 2.55
N GLU A 88 5.56 -2.17 2.48
CA GLU A 88 4.74 -2.45 3.66
C GLU A 88 5.38 -3.51 4.57
N PRO A 89 5.33 -3.35 5.91
CA PRO A 89 5.97 -4.26 6.86
C PRO A 89 5.53 -5.71 6.70
N GLN A 90 4.25 -5.93 6.38
CA GLN A 90 3.63 -7.23 6.16
C GLN A 90 3.25 -7.46 4.69
N GLY A 91 3.82 -6.67 3.76
CA GLY A 91 3.48 -6.70 2.34
C GLY A 91 4.20 -7.77 1.52
N ALA A 92 4.40 -7.49 0.23
CA ALA A 92 4.84 -8.47 -0.77
C ALA A 92 6.18 -9.18 -0.44
N LEU A 93 7.12 -8.49 0.22
CA LEU A 93 8.36 -9.12 0.69
C LEU A 93 8.10 -10.03 1.88
N TYR A 94 7.33 -9.60 2.87
CA TYR A 94 7.01 -10.40 4.05
C TYR A 94 6.23 -11.68 3.71
N GLN A 95 5.29 -11.58 2.75
CA GLN A 95 4.36 -12.65 2.38
C GLN A 95 4.91 -13.74 1.46
N GLY A 96 6.13 -13.60 0.94
CA GLY A 96 6.64 -14.57 -0.03
C GLY A 96 6.40 -14.21 -1.51
N MET A 97 5.74 -13.08 -1.81
CA MET A 97 5.30 -12.72 -3.17
C MET A 97 6.39 -12.11 -4.06
N ALA A 98 7.31 -11.31 -3.50
CA ALA A 98 8.43 -10.71 -4.23
C ALA A 98 9.77 -10.81 -3.48
N ASP A 99 10.91 -10.89 -4.16
CA ASP A 99 12.20 -11.19 -3.53
C ASP A 99 13.04 -9.95 -3.22
N VAL A 100 12.87 -8.87 -3.99
CA VAL A 100 13.58 -7.60 -3.85
C VAL A 100 12.58 -6.45 -3.96
N ALA A 101 12.68 -5.45 -3.08
CA ALA A 101 11.99 -4.17 -3.19
C ALA A 101 12.98 -3.02 -3.32
N PHE A 102 12.51 -1.95 -3.96
CA PHE A 102 13.29 -0.77 -4.32
C PHE A 102 12.81 0.44 -3.54
N ASP A 103 13.64 1.49 -3.51
CA ASP A 103 13.33 2.80 -2.92
C ASP A 103 12.75 2.74 -1.48
N ILE A 104 13.27 1.81 -0.67
CA ILE A 104 12.81 1.66 0.72
C ILE A 104 13.44 2.74 1.59
N ASP A 105 12.62 3.72 1.97
CA ASP A 105 12.96 4.71 2.98
C ASP A 105 13.30 4.03 4.32
N ALA A 106 14.20 4.66 5.08
CA ALA A 106 14.71 4.09 6.31
C ALA A 106 13.62 3.81 7.36
N GLY A 107 12.53 4.58 7.35
CA GLY A 107 11.35 4.38 8.18
C GLY A 107 10.64 3.07 7.87
N HIS A 108 10.37 2.81 6.59
CA HIS A 108 9.82 1.52 6.14
C HIS A 108 10.79 0.37 6.44
N LEU A 109 12.10 0.57 6.20
CA LEU A 109 13.12 -0.43 6.55
C LEU A 109 13.06 -0.82 8.03
N TYR A 110 12.86 0.15 8.94
CA TYR A 110 12.68 -0.11 10.37
C TYR A 110 11.45 -0.97 10.64
N ASP A 111 10.30 -0.59 10.10
CA ASP A 111 9.03 -1.30 10.36
C ASP A 111 9.05 -2.71 9.74
N MET A 112 9.58 -2.86 8.52
CA MET A 112 9.83 -4.16 7.90
C MET A 112 10.78 -5.03 8.75
N SER A 113 11.88 -4.46 9.25
CA SER A 113 12.85 -5.21 10.07
C SER A 113 12.21 -5.78 11.34
N LYS A 114 11.29 -5.03 11.95
CA LYS A 114 10.51 -5.48 13.12
C LYS A 114 9.54 -6.59 12.75
N ALA A 115 8.75 -6.43 11.69
CA ALA A 115 7.80 -7.45 11.25
C ALA A 115 8.51 -8.78 10.96
N PHE A 116 9.63 -8.75 10.24
CA PHE A 116 10.45 -9.93 9.98
C PHE A 116 10.99 -10.57 11.26
N ALA A 117 11.45 -9.76 12.22
CA ALA A 117 11.93 -10.25 13.52
C ALA A 117 10.81 -10.94 14.33
N GLU A 118 9.59 -10.42 14.29
CA GLU A 118 8.40 -10.99 14.96
C GLU A 118 7.98 -12.34 14.36
N LYS A 119 8.06 -12.47 13.03
CA LYS A 119 7.85 -13.74 12.31
C LYS A 119 8.87 -14.82 12.67
N GLY A 120 9.97 -14.43 13.32
CA GLY A 120 11.10 -15.33 13.64
C GLY A 120 11.96 -15.65 12.41
N GLU A 121 11.81 -14.88 11.33
CA GLU A 121 12.68 -14.92 10.16
C GLU A 121 13.87 -13.97 10.39
N SER A 122 15.04 -14.32 9.86
CA SER A 122 16.29 -13.59 10.13
C SER A 122 16.80 -12.81 8.93
N SER A 123 15.98 -12.65 7.90
CA SER A 123 16.52 -12.60 6.54
C SER A 123 16.27 -11.33 5.73
N LEU A 124 15.69 -10.27 6.30
CA LEU A 124 15.70 -8.98 5.61
C LEU A 124 17.15 -8.51 5.39
N THR A 125 17.51 -8.38 4.12
CA THR A 125 18.88 -8.13 3.66
C THR A 125 18.95 -6.78 2.97
N LEU A 126 19.91 -5.95 3.33
CA LEU A 126 20.24 -4.75 2.58
C LEU A 126 21.04 -5.13 1.34
N VAL A 127 20.50 -4.81 0.17
CA VAL A 127 21.15 -5.08 -1.12
C VAL A 127 21.99 -3.88 -1.50
N ALA A 128 21.40 -2.69 -1.48
CA ALA A 128 22.10 -1.50 -1.91
C ALA A 128 21.59 -0.24 -1.19
N GLU A 129 22.47 0.75 -1.10
CA GLU A 129 22.16 2.11 -0.69
C GLU A 129 22.23 3.05 -1.89
N GLU A 130 21.34 4.04 -1.87
CA GLU A 130 21.26 5.09 -2.87
C GLU A 130 22.10 6.30 -2.43
N LEU A 131 23.10 6.67 -3.23
CA LEU A 131 24.06 7.72 -2.92
C LEU A 131 23.92 8.88 -3.89
N ASP A 132 23.96 10.08 -3.33
CA ASP A 132 24.00 11.34 -4.08
C ASP A 132 25.36 11.56 -4.79
N ASP A 133 25.48 12.66 -5.51
CA ASP A 133 26.70 13.04 -6.24
C ASP A 133 27.88 13.43 -5.34
N THR A 134 27.63 13.62 -4.03
CA THR A 134 28.65 13.90 -3.02
C THR A 134 29.28 12.62 -2.47
N GLY A 135 28.60 11.48 -2.65
CA GLY A 135 29.01 10.18 -2.13
C GLY A 135 28.96 10.11 -0.60
N VAL A 136 28.19 10.99 0.03
CA VAL A 136 27.89 10.93 1.47
C VAL A 136 26.62 10.10 1.64
N PRO A 137 26.66 8.97 2.37
CA PRO A 137 25.47 8.16 2.58
C PRO A 137 24.47 8.92 3.45
N GLY A 138 23.20 8.89 3.01
CA GLY A 138 22.07 9.44 3.75
C GLY A 138 21.88 10.93 3.60
N TYR A 139 20.87 11.43 4.29
CA TYR A 139 20.45 12.82 4.17
C TYR A 139 20.12 13.41 5.55
N TYR A 140 20.04 14.74 5.60
CA TYR A 140 19.70 15.47 6.81
C TYR A 140 18.23 15.90 6.79
N PRO A 141 17.37 15.35 7.67
CA PRO A 141 16.02 15.87 7.84
C PRO A 141 16.06 17.26 8.48
N ILE A 142 15.21 18.16 8.01
CA ILE A 142 15.17 19.57 8.42
C ILE A 142 13.74 20.03 8.67
N ALA A 143 13.59 21.04 9.53
CA ALA A 143 12.35 21.80 9.68
C ALA A 143 12.45 23.06 8.81
N LEU A 144 11.86 23.04 7.63
CA LEU A 144 11.86 24.14 6.68
C LEU A 144 10.73 25.12 7.00
N VAL A 145 11.04 26.40 7.05
CA VAL A 145 10.08 27.49 7.27
C VAL A 145 10.32 28.60 6.24
N THR A 146 9.34 29.47 6.04
CA THR A 146 9.58 30.65 5.19
C THR A 146 10.46 31.66 5.92
N THR A 147 11.22 32.45 5.15
CA THR A 147 12.00 33.57 5.68
C THR A 147 11.11 34.57 6.40
N ALA A 148 9.91 34.81 5.88
CA ALA A 148 8.94 35.69 6.53
C ALA A 148 8.44 35.16 7.87
N TRP A 149 8.21 33.85 7.99
CA TRP A 149 7.90 33.24 9.29
C TRP A 149 9.07 33.44 10.25
N CYS A 150 10.29 33.12 9.83
CA CYS A 150 11.47 33.25 10.69
C CYS A 150 11.71 34.70 11.15
N ASP A 151 11.60 35.68 10.23
CA ASP A 151 11.79 37.10 10.52
C ASP A 151 10.70 37.69 11.43
N ALA A 152 9.52 37.07 11.46
CA ALA A 152 8.41 37.48 12.33
C ALA A 152 8.59 37.04 13.79
N GLN A 153 9.44 36.03 14.05
CA GLN A 153 9.67 35.49 15.39
C GLN A 153 10.56 36.39 16.26
N PRO A 154 10.50 36.27 17.61
CA PRO A 154 11.49 36.90 18.50
C PRO A 154 12.91 36.44 18.16
N ALA A 155 13.91 37.18 18.64
CA ALA A 155 15.30 36.88 18.32
C ALA A 155 15.69 35.46 18.78
N ALA A 156 15.99 34.60 17.78
CA ALA A 156 16.31 33.17 17.86
C ALA A 156 15.11 32.25 18.14
N PRO A 157 14.20 32.05 17.16
CA PRO A 157 13.09 31.09 17.27
C PRO A 157 13.60 29.67 17.51
N THR A 158 12.87 28.91 18.30
CA THR A 158 13.14 27.52 18.67
C THR A 158 12.07 26.61 18.09
N LEU A 159 12.30 25.30 18.15
CA LEU A 159 11.31 24.30 17.71
C LEU A 159 10.02 24.34 18.55
N THR A 160 10.05 24.88 19.77
CA THR A 160 8.83 25.11 20.58
C THR A 160 7.94 26.21 19.99
N ASP A 161 8.49 27.13 19.20
CA ASP A 161 7.69 28.18 18.54
C ASP A 161 6.86 27.64 17.35
N LEU A 162 6.92 26.33 17.08
CA LEU A 162 6.04 25.62 16.16
C LEU A 162 4.69 25.21 16.79
N GLU A 163 4.46 25.49 18.07
CA GLU A 163 3.17 25.22 18.72
C GLU A 163 2.04 26.01 18.04
N ASN A 164 0.98 25.32 17.59
CA ASN A 164 -0.11 25.83 16.76
C ASN A 164 0.32 26.36 15.38
N VAL A 165 1.44 25.88 14.84
CA VAL A 165 1.85 26.12 13.46
C VAL A 165 1.47 24.91 12.63
N THR A 166 0.63 25.11 11.61
CA THR A 166 0.21 24.05 10.69
C THR A 166 1.42 23.36 10.04
N ALA A 167 1.51 22.04 10.16
CA ALA A 167 2.67 21.27 9.72
C ALA A 167 2.43 20.54 8.39
N CYS A 168 3.42 20.57 7.50
CA CYS A 168 3.47 19.77 6.28
C CYS A 168 4.46 18.61 6.47
N SER A 169 4.00 17.38 6.32
CA SER A 169 4.82 16.17 6.42
C SER A 169 4.91 15.47 5.08
N THR A 170 6.04 14.82 4.81
CA THR A 170 6.17 13.90 3.66
C THR A 170 5.23 12.69 3.74
N GLY A 171 4.69 12.41 4.93
CA GLY A 171 3.82 11.27 5.20
C GLY A 171 4.06 10.70 6.60
N TYR A 172 3.01 10.18 7.22
CA TYR A 172 3.09 9.49 8.51
C TYR A 172 4.05 8.28 8.41
N GLN A 173 4.86 8.06 9.44
CA GLN A 173 5.92 7.04 9.50
C GLN A 173 7.08 7.16 8.48
N LYS A 174 7.06 8.10 7.52
CA LYS A 174 8.25 8.39 6.70
C LYS A 174 9.37 8.99 7.57
N THR A 175 10.61 8.73 7.19
CA THR A 175 11.79 9.13 7.96
C THR A 175 11.87 10.64 8.18
N ALA A 176 11.87 11.45 7.11
CA ALA A 176 12.09 12.89 7.22
C ALA A 176 10.89 13.62 7.83
N GLY A 177 9.69 13.32 7.33
CA GLY A 177 8.44 13.97 7.72
C GLY A 177 7.93 13.60 9.11
N TRP A 178 8.31 12.42 9.62
CA TRP A 178 7.78 11.90 10.88
C TRP A 178 8.84 11.36 11.84
N LYS A 179 9.45 10.19 11.55
CA LYS A 179 10.24 9.46 12.56
C LYS A 179 11.47 10.25 13.05
N ALA A 180 12.21 10.91 12.14
CA ALA A 180 13.41 11.66 12.49
C ALA A 180 13.13 13.08 12.99
N SER A 181 12.05 13.72 12.51
CA SER A 181 11.67 15.08 12.90
C SER A 181 10.74 15.06 14.11
N VAL A 182 9.45 14.75 13.91
CA VAL A 182 8.41 14.64 14.95
C VAL A 182 8.84 13.70 16.07
N GLY A 183 9.42 12.54 15.74
CA GLY A 183 9.97 11.61 16.73
C GLY A 183 11.07 12.21 17.62
N THR A 184 11.99 12.99 17.04
CA THR A 184 12.99 13.71 17.82
C THR A 184 12.36 14.79 18.70
N LEU A 185 11.36 15.51 18.18
CA LEU A 185 10.64 16.54 18.93
C LEU A 185 9.91 15.96 20.15
N ILE A 186 9.29 14.79 20.00
CA ILE A 186 8.65 14.04 21.10
C ILE A 186 9.71 13.52 22.09
N ALA A 187 10.76 12.88 21.60
CA ALA A 187 11.80 12.27 22.44
C ALA A 187 12.54 13.31 23.32
N GLU A 188 12.75 14.53 22.79
CA GLU A 188 13.37 15.64 23.50
C GLU A 188 12.36 16.45 24.35
N GLY A 189 11.08 16.09 24.33
CA GLY A 189 10.01 16.73 25.08
C GLY A 189 9.64 18.14 24.59
N ILE A 190 9.96 18.45 23.33
CA ILE A 190 9.51 19.68 22.65
C ILE A 190 8.02 19.54 22.33
N ILE A 191 7.62 18.41 21.74
CA ILE A 191 6.23 17.98 21.63
C ILE A 191 5.89 17.20 22.90
N PRO A 192 4.98 17.69 23.76
CA PRO A 192 4.56 16.95 24.94
C PRO A 192 3.80 15.67 24.54
N PRO A 193 4.14 14.49 25.09
CA PRO A 193 3.43 13.27 24.76
C PRO A 193 2.01 13.31 25.32
N VAL A 194 1.04 13.06 24.45
CA VAL A 194 -0.34 12.70 24.79
C VAL A 194 -0.39 11.18 24.83
N ILE A 195 -0.88 10.63 25.95
CA ILE A 195 -1.05 9.18 26.13
C ILE A 195 -2.53 8.95 26.37
N ASP A 196 -3.21 8.37 25.39
CA ASP A 196 -4.55 7.84 25.56
C ASP A 196 -4.51 6.32 25.43
N GLY A 197 -4.62 5.62 26.56
CA GLY A 197 -4.61 4.16 26.58
C GLY A 197 -5.90 3.51 26.08
N ASN A 198 -6.88 4.32 25.65
CA ASN A 198 -8.17 3.88 25.15
C ASN A 198 -8.45 4.35 23.71
N SER A 199 -7.50 5.02 23.06
CA SER A 199 -7.65 5.45 21.66
C SER A 199 -6.95 4.46 20.74
N GLU A 200 -7.57 4.17 19.61
CA GLU A 200 -6.96 3.39 18.51
C GLU A 200 -5.97 4.25 17.72
N VAL A 201 -6.07 5.58 17.86
CA VAL A 201 -5.10 6.54 17.33
C VAL A 201 -3.75 6.38 18.05
N PRO A 202 -2.65 6.20 17.30
CA PRO A 202 -1.29 6.27 17.83
C PRO A 202 -1.02 7.52 18.69
N ASN A 203 -0.40 7.33 19.85
CA ASN A 203 -0.11 8.40 20.80
C ASN A 203 0.79 9.50 20.21
N ASP A 204 1.67 9.18 19.26
CA ASP A 204 2.49 10.17 18.55
C ASP A 204 1.66 11.06 17.62
N LEU A 205 0.65 10.52 16.91
CA LEU A 205 -0.34 11.30 16.16
C LEU A 205 -1.13 12.23 17.08
N LEU A 206 -1.66 11.72 18.21
CA LEU A 206 -2.35 12.54 19.21
C LEU A 206 -1.47 13.66 19.77
N SER A 207 -0.17 13.36 19.98
CA SER A 207 0.80 14.33 20.48
C SER A 207 1.10 15.42 19.46
N ALA A 208 1.26 15.04 18.19
CA ALA A 208 1.52 15.96 17.09
C ALA A 208 0.30 16.85 16.82
N GLU A 209 -0.91 16.29 16.80
CA GLU A 209 -2.16 17.03 16.67
C GLU A 209 -2.29 18.09 17.77
N ALA A 210 -2.10 17.70 19.03
CA ALA A 210 -2.17 18.62 20.16
C ALA A 210 -1.12 19.74 20.12
N PHE A 211 0.00 19.53 19.43
CA PHE A 211 1.08 20.51 19.32
C PHE A 211 0.94 21.41 18.10
N PHE A 212 0.72 20.88 16.91
CA PHE A 212 0.63 21.65 15.67
C PHE A 212 -0.78 22.24 15.44
N GLY A 213 -1.81 21.64 16.02
CA GLY A 213 -3.20 21.97 15.77
C GLY A 213 -3.66 21.34 14.46
N GLU A 214 -3.25 21.93 13.34
CA GLU A 214 -3.61 21.45 12.00
C GLU A 214 -2.38 20.96 11.21
N GLY A 215 -2.58 20.21 10.13
CA GLY A 215 -1.49 19.81 9.25
C GLY A 215 -1.94 19.18 7.95
N CYS A 216 -0.97 18.83 7.12
CA CYS A 216 -1.11 17.79 6.12
C CYS A 216 -0.10 16.68 6.41
N VAL A 217 -0.60 15.56 6.89
CA VAL A 217 0.18 14.37 7.25
C VAL A 217 -0.44 13.16 6.53
N PRO A 218 -0.05 12.91 5.27
CA PRO A 218 -0.59 11.80 4.49
C PRO A 218 -0.44 10.45 5.19
N GLY A 219 -1.51 9.64 5.18
CA GLY A 219 -1.67 8.39 5.92
C GLY A 219 -1.94 8.56 7.42
N ALA A 220 -2.18 9.78 7.91
CA ALA A 220 -2.72 9.97 9.26
C ALA A 220 -4.21 9.64 9.31
N ILE A 221 -4.94 9.88 8.21
CA ILE A 221 -6.39 9.69 8.12
C ILE A 221 -6.79 8.25 8.51
N ASP A 222 -5.98 7.26 8.13
CA ASP A 222 -6.18 5.83 8.44
C ASP A 222 -6.35 5.48 9.92
N PHE A 223 -5.91 6.34 10.84
CA PHE A 223 -5.98 6.08 12.27
C PHE A 223 -7.10 6.85 12.97
N PHE A 224 -7.63 7.89 12.33
CA PHE A 224 -8.69 8.72 12.89
C PHE A 224 -10.07 8.37 12.31
N LYS A 225 -10.11 7.40 11.38
CA LYS A 225 -11.32 6.82 10.79
C LYS A 225 -12.30 6.20 11.81
N ASP A 226 -11.90 6.03 13.08
CA ASP A 226 -12.69 5.31 14.09
C ASP A 226 -12.93 6.09 15.40
N GLY A 227 -14.03 6.86 15.41
CA GLY A 227 -14.66 7.41 16.62
C GLY A 227 -16.10 6.94 16.83
N HIS A 228 -16.65 6.17 15.91
CA HIS A 228 -17.92 5.48 16.06
C HIS A 228 -17.63 4.03 16.43
N GLU A 229 -18.30 3.53 17.47
CA GLU A 229 -18.40 2.10 17.70
C GLU A 229 -19.16 1.49 16.50
N GLU A 230 -18.43 1.20 15.44
CA GLU A 230 -18.74 0.17 14.46
C GLU A 230 -17.62 -0.86 14.63
N GLU A 231 -17.92 -2.02 15.19
CA GLU A 231 -17.16 -3.19 14.78
C GLU A 231 -17.49 -3.38 13.29
N GLY A 232 -16.73 -2.72 12.42
CA GLY A 232 -17.05 -2.54 11.02
C GLY A 232 -15.87 -1.91 10.32
N HIS A 233 -14.83 -2.73 10.13
CA HIS A 233 -13.69 -2.43 9.28
C HIS A 233 -14.15 -1.94 7.91
N ASP A 234 -13.29 -1.14 7.28
CA ASP A 234 -13.14 -0.95 5.83
C ASP A 234 -14.24 -1.63 4.99
N ASP A 235 -15.05 -0.81 4.32
CA ASP A 235 -16.04 -1.23 3.32
C ASP A 235 -15.35 -1.76 2.03
N HIS A 236 -14.40 -2.68 2.22
CA HIS A 236 -13.81 -3.55 1.22
C HIS A 236 -14.39 -4.97 1.24
N GLY A 237 -15.43 -5.23 2.03
CA GLY A 237 -16.08 -6.55 2.07
C GLY A 237 -17.59 -6.57 1.86
N HIS A 238 -18.32 -5.47 2.01
CA HIS A 238 -19.78 -5.50 2.05
C HIS A 238 -20.40 -4.31 1.32
N GLY A 239 -20.26 -4.28 -0.01
CA GLY A 239 -20.83 -3.18 -0.80
C GLY A 239 -22.33 -2.94 -0.51
N ALA A 240 -22.83 -1.76 -0.88
CA ALA A 240 -24.09 -1.17 -0.43
C ALA A 240 -25.20 -2.18 -0.06
N SER A 241 -25.80 -2.10 1.13
CA SER A 241 -26.87 -3.03 1.58
C SER A 241 -27.86 -3.40 0.48
N CYS A 242 -27.94 -4.68 0.11
CA CYS A 242 -28.83 -5.12 -0.97
C CYS A 242 -30.29 -4.76 -0.69
N ALA A 243 -30.69 -4.68 0.60
CA ALA A 243 -32.02 -4.26 1.00
C ALA A 243 -32.29 -2.79 0.66
N CYS A 244 -31.29 -1.92 0.80
CA CYS A 244 -31.37 -0.51 0.40
C CYS A 244 -31.34 -0.33 -1.11
N VAL A 245 -30.50 -1.09 -1.82
CA VAL A 245 -30.51 -1.10 -3.29
C VAL A 245 -31.87 -1.55 -3.82
N ALA A 246 -32.46 -2.59 -3.23
CA ALA A 246 -33.81 -3.07 -3.56
C ALA A 246 -34.88 -2.00 -3.40
N GLU A 247 -34.84 -1.28 -2.28
CA GLU A 247 -35.79 -0.21 -1.96
C GLU A 247 -35.64 0.96 -2.94
N ALA A 248 -34.42 1.45 -3.17
CA ALA A 248 -34.13 2.56 -4.07
C ALA A 248 -34.57 2.26 -5.52
N ALA A 249 -34.32 1.05 -5.98
CA ALA A 249 -34.67 0.59 -7.32
C ALA A 249 -36.12 0.07 -7.44
N ASN A 250 -36.86 0.04 -6.33
CA ASN A 250 -38.27 -0.34 -6.24
C ASN A 250 -38.54 -1.75 -6.82
N TRP A 251 -37.68 -2.71 -6.45
CA TRP A 251 -37.93 -4.16 -6.61
C TRP A 251 -37.96 -4.84 -5.24
N THR A 252 -38.31 -6.13 -5.20
CA THR A 252 -38.49 -6.88 -3.95
C THR A 252 -37.77 -8.21 -4.03
N LEU A 253 -37.14 -8.62 -2.94
CA LEU A 253 -36.53 -9.93 -2.75
C LEU A 253 -37.62 -11.00 -2.58
N ASP A 254 -37.96 -11.71 -3.66
CA ASP A 254 -38.99 -12.76 -3.67
C ASP A 254 -38.42 -14.11 -4.15
N CYS A 255 -37.91 -14.88 -3.20
CA CYS A 255 -37.39 -16.24 -3.44
C CYS A 255 -38.45 -17.24 -3.92
N SER A 256 -39.74 -16.87 -3.97
CA SER A 256 -40.78 -17.73 -4.54
C SER A 256 -40.92 -17.60 -6.06
N SER A 257 -40.21 -16.65 -6.69
CA SER A 257 -40.33 -16.34 -8.10
C SER A 257 -38.98 -16.10 -8.78
N VAL A 258 -38.60 -17.02 -9.67
CA VAL A 258 -37.39 -16.89 -10.51
C VAL A 258 -37.49 -15.84 -11.63
N ALA A 259 -38.68 -15.27 -11.88
CA ALA A 259 -38.93 -14.45 -13.07
C ALA A 259 -38.13 -13.13 -13.14
N PRO A 260 -38.00 -12.32 -12.06
CA PRO A 260 -37.20 -11.10 -12.06
C PRO A 260 -35.72 -11.40 -12.29
N VAL A 261 -35.21 -12.37 -11.54
CA VAL A 261 -33.83 -12.84 -11.57
C VAL A 261 -33.45 -13.40 -12.95
N SER A 262 -34.32 -14.22 -13.55
CA SER A 262 -34.11 -14.73 -14.92
C SER A 262 -34.13 -13.63 -15.99
N ALA A 263 -34.90 -12.55 -15.76
CA ALA A 263 -34.94 -11.42 -16.69
C ALA A 263 -33.68 -10.56 -16.58
N ALA A 264 -33.16 -10.36 -15.36
CA ALA A 264 -31.92 -9.65 -15.10
C ALA A 264 -30.71 -10.37 -15.70
N MET A 265 -30.55 -11.67 -15.42
CA MET A 265 -29.51 -12.50 -16.04
C MET A 265 -29.55 -12.44 -17.57
N ALA A 266 -30.75 -12.53 -18.17
CA ALA A 266 -30.89 -12.43 -19.63
C ALA A 266 -30.56 -11.03 -20.18
N TYR A 267 -30.72 -9.98 -19.38
CA TYR A 267 -30.33 -8.63 -19.74
C TYR A 267 -28.81 -8.47 -19.70
N LEU A 268 -28.17 -8.89 -18.61
CA LEU A 268 -26.72 -8.82 -18.42
C LEU A 268 -25.97 -9.57 -19.52
N GLN A 269 -26.36 -10.82 -19.79
CA GLN A 269 -25.77 -11.64 -20.85
C GLN A 269 -25.92 -11.02 -22.25
N ALA A 270 -26.95 -10.21 -22.47
CA ALA A 270 -27.21 -9.60 -23.76
C ALA A 270 -26.52 -8.24 -23.95
N ASN A 271 -26.22 -7.51 -22.86
CA ASN A 271 -25.84 -6.10 -22.93
C ASN A 271 -24.62 -5.70 -22.08
N CYS A 272 -24.10 -6.54 -21.19
CA CYS A 272 -23.18 -6.14 -20.12
C CYS A 272 -21.95 -7.07 -20.00
N ASN A 273 -21.36 -7.51 -21.12
CA ASN A 273 -20.08 -8.26 -21.07
C ASN A 273 -18.87 -7.32 -20.92
N GLU A 274 -17.73 -7.87 -20.50
CA GLU A 274 -16.45 -7.17 -20.27
C GLU A 274 -16.11 -6.10 -21.34
N THR A 275 -16.20 -6.44 -22.63
CA THR A 275 -15.88 -5.49 -23.72
C THR A 275 -16.91 -4.38 -23.85
N MET A 276 -18.18 -4.65 -23.51
CA MET A 276 -19.24 -3.66 -23.55
C MET A 276 -19.17 -2.71 -22.35
N VAL A 277 -18.87 -3.22 -21.16
CA VAL A 277 -18.73 -2.44 -19.93
C VAL A 277 -17.49 -1.54 -19.99
N ALA A 278 -16.36 -2.02 -20.53
CA ALA A 278 -15.14 -1.21 -20.66
C ALA A 278 -15.29 0.04 -21.55
N ASP A 279 -16.28 0.08 -22.44
CA ASP A 279 -16.58 1.22 -23.32
C ASP A 279 -17.69 2.14 -22.74
N MET A 280 -18.31 1.77 -21.61
CA MET A 280 -19.36 2.54 -20.95
C MET A 280 -18.78 3.70 -20.13
N ILE A 281 -19.59 4.75 -19.98
CA ILE A 281 -19.25 5.91 -19.15
C ILE A 281 -20.10 5.79 -17.88
N GLU A 282 -19.43 5.86 -16.73
CA GLU A 282 -20.05 5.84 -15.41
C GLU A 282 -21.21 6.86 -15.30
N GLY A 283 -22.35 6.42 -14.76
CA GLY A 283 -23.53 7.25 -14.55
C GLY A 283 -24.37 7.53 -15.80
N GLU A 284 -24.00 6.97 -16.97
CA GLU A 284 -24.86 6.98 -18.15
C GLU A 284 -25.90 5.83 -18.10
N PRO A 285 -27.08 5.99 -18.74
CA PRO A 285 -28.21 5.06 -18.57
C PRO A 285 -27.96 3.59 -18.92
N ASP A 286 -26.97 3.31 -19.79
CA ASP A 286 -26.65 1.96 -20.21
C ASP A 286 -25.79 1.23 -19.15
N GLU A 287 -24.91 1.96 -18.45
CA GLU A 287 -24.10 1.44 -17.35
C GLU A 287 -24.97 1.21 -16.11
N GLU A 288 -25.75 2.22 -15.72
CA GLU A 288 -26.74 2.12 -14.64
C GLU A 288 -27.70 0.93 -14.86
N ALA A 289 -28.12 0.66 -16.10
CA ALA A 289 -28.97 -0.48 -16.37
C ALA A 289 -28.25 -1.82 -16.17
N CYS A 290 -26.97 -1.93 -16.46
CA CYS A 290 -26.18 -3.12 -16.15
C CYS A 290 -26.03 -3.29 -14.64
N HIS A 291 -25.61 -2.23 -13.95
CA HIS A 291 -25.46 -2.20 -12.50
C HIS A 291 -26.76 -2.61 -11.77
N GLN A 292 -27.91 -2.04 -12.15
CA GLN A 292 -29.20 -2.38 -11.53
C GLN A 292 -29.65 -3.82 -11.76
N ASN A 293 -29.33 -4.42 -12.92
CA ASN A 293 -29.64 -5.83 -13.16
C ASN A 293 -28.67 -6.75 -12.41
N TYR A 294 -27.41 -6.35 -12.25
CA TYR A 294 -26.43 -7.07 -11.44
C TYR A 294 -26.83 -7.09 -9.96
N MET A 295 -27.15 -5.93 -9.38
CA MET A 295 -27.59 -5.83 -7.98
C MET A 295 -28.85 -6.64 -7.67
N LEU A 296 -29.81 -6.69 -8.61
CA LEU A 296 -30.97 -7.58 -8.46
C LEU A 296 -30.54 -9.05 -8.43
N MET A 297 -29.52 -9.41 -9.22
CA MET A 297 -28.96 -10.74 -9.33
C MET A 297 -28.26 -11.16 -8.03
N GLN A 298 -27.27 -10.38 -7.60
CA GLN A 298 -26.50 -10.56 -6.37
C GLN A 298 -27.41 -10.68 -5.14
N ALA A 299 -28.32 -9.72 -4.96
CA ALA A 299 -29.21 -9.71 -3.81
C ALA A 299 -30.08 -10.97 -3.69
N HIS A 300 -30.47 -11.58 -4.81
CA HIS A 300 -31.20 -12.85 -4.78
C HIS A 300 -30.29 -14.06 -4.62
N HIS A 301 -29.06 -14.02 -5.14
CA HIS A 301 -28.04 -15.04 -4.95
C HIS A 301 -27.78 -15.25 -3.46
N ASP A 302 -27.46 -14.17 -2.75
CA ASP A 302 -27.02 -14.24 -1.36
C ASP A 302 -28.20 -14.43 -0.40
N PHE A 303 -29.35 -13.80 -0.67
CA PHE A 303 -30.50 -13.91 0.22
C PHE A 303 -31.28 -15.23 0.06
N CYS A 304 -31.48 -15.70 -1.17
CA CYS A 304 -32.43 -16.79 -1.43
C CYS A 304 -31.78 -18.16 -1.29
N PRO A 305 -32.53 -19.20 -0.84
CA PRO A 305 -32.01 -20.56 -0.87
C PRO A 305 -31.58 -20.94 -2.30
N HIS A 306 -30.39 -21.51 -2.45
CA HIS A 306 -29.83 -21.93 -3.74
C HIS A 306 -30.84 -22.70 -4.63
N SER A 307 -31.61 -23.63 -4.05
CA SER A 307 -32.61 -24.42 -4.81
C SER A 307 -33.85 -23.64 -5.28
N SER A 308 -33.99 -22.38 -4.87
CA SER A 308 -35.01 -21.48 -5.36
C SER A 308 -34.58 -20.69 -6.61
N LEU A 309 -33.29 -20.72 -6.95
CA LEU A 309 -32.71 -20.04 -8.11
C LEU A 309 -32.46 -21.01 -9.28
N PRO A 310 -32.37 -20.52 -10.53
CA PRO A 310 -32.03 -21.38 -11.67
C PRO A 310 -30.60 -21.94 -11.56
N PRO A 311 -30.32 -23.23 -11.85
CA PRO A 311 -28.94 -23.77 -11.76
C PRO A 311 -27.91 -23.12 -12.69
N ALA A 312 -28.36 -22.38 -13.71
CA ALA A 312 -27.47 -21.63 -14.61
C ALA A 312 -27.10 -20.24 -14.07
N PHE A 313 -27.61 -19.90 -12.87
CA PHE A 313 -27.50 -18.61 -12.23
C PHE A 313 -26.16 -18.45 -11.52
N GLU A 314 -25.80 -19.41 -10.67
CA GLU A 314 -24.49 -19.55 -10.01
C GLU A 314 -23.33 -19.32 -10.98
N ALA A 315 -23.32 -20.07 -12.08
CA ALA A 315 -22.27 -19.96 -13.10
C ALA A 315 -22.30 -18.64 -13.87
N ALA A 316 -23.42 -17.91 -13.87
CA ALA A 316 -23.53 -16.61 -14.52
C ALA A 316 -23.11 -15.47 -13.60
N MET A 317 -23.19 -15.63 -12.26
CA MET A 317 -22.74 -14.62 -11.28
C MET A 317 -21.25 -14.32 -11.45
N HIS A 318 -20.42 -15.37 -11.51
CA HIS A 318 -18.97 -15.29 -11.74
C HIS A 318 -18.57 -14.53 -13.02
N ASP A 319 -19.44 -14.50 -14.05
CA ASP A 319 -19.17 -13.77 -15.30
C ASP A 319 -19.29 -12.23 -15.10
N PHE A 320 -19.89 -11.76 -14.00
CA PHE A 320 -20.20 -10.35 -13.74
C PHE A 320 -19.62 -9.80 -12.42
N GLU A 321 -19.25 -10.64 -11.45
CA GLU A 321 -18.57 -10.25 -10.19
C GLU A 321 -17.26 -9.48 -10.44
N GLU A 322 -16.51 -9.81 -11.50
CA GLU A 322 -15.31 -9.04 -11.87
C GLU A 322 -15.63 -7.68 -12.55
N LEU A 323 -16.90 -7.38 -12.82
CA LEU A 323 -17.34 -6.23 -13.61
C LEU A 323 -18.13 -5.18 -12.80
N PHE A 324 -18.72 -5.57 -11.68
CA PHE A 324 -19.58 -4.72 -10.84
C PHE A 324 -19.27 -4.99 -9.37
N GLU A 325 -19.41 -3.96 -8.54
CA GLU A 325 -19.30 -4.10 -7.07
C GLU A 325 -20.53 -4.84 -6.51
N ASP A 326 -20.32 -5.59 -5.44
CA ASP A 326 -21.35 -6.40 -4.79
C ASP A 326 -22.19 -5.60 -3.82
N CYS A 327 -23.33 -6.18 -3.44
CA CYS A 327 -24.14 -5.71 -2.32
C CYS A 327 -24.14 -6.79 -1.24
N HIS A 328 -24.21 -6.39 0.04
CA HIS A 328 -24.28 -7.36 1.12
C HIS A 328 -25.71 -7.66 1.58
N ILE A 329 -26.02 -8.95 1.79
CA ILE A 329 -27.23 -9.42 2.48
C ILE A 329 -27.04 -10.83 3.04
N ASP A 330 -27.44 -11.02 4.30
CA ASP A 330 -27.44 -12.34 4.94
C ASP A 330 -28.35 -13.37 4.22
N ARG A 331 -27.96 -14.64 4.25
CA ARG A 331 -28.83 -15.74 3.79
C ARG A 331 -30.14 -15.81 4.56
N GLN A 332 -31.24 -16.12 3.87
CA GLN A 332 -32.55 -16.31 4.50
C GLN A 332 -32.53 -17.42 5.58
N PHE A 333 -32.93 -17.06 6.80
CA PHE A 333 -33.07 -18.02 7.90
C PHE A 333 -34.14 -19.09 7.63
N ASP A 334 -33.75 -20.37 7.70
CA ASP A 334 -34.69 -21.50 7.68
C ASP A 334 -34.88 -22.08 9.11
N PRO A 335 -36.10 -21.99 9.69
CA PRO A 335 -36.38 -22.56 11.00
C PRO A 335 -36.32 -24.10 11.06
N ALA A 336 -36.19 -24.79 9.92
CA ALA A 336 -35.98 -26.23 9.85
C ALA A 336 -34.50 -26.65 9.99
N LEU A 337 -33.57 -25.70 9.81
CA LEU A 337 -32.13 -25.94 9.88
C LEU A 337 -31.55 -25.58 11.26
N ALA A 338 -30.45 -26.23 11.63
CA ALA A 338 -29.65 -25.82 12.78
C ALA A 338 -28.78 -24.63 12.41
N VAL A 339 -28.29 -23.87 13.40
CA VAL A 339 -27.26 -22.84 13.17
C VAL A 339 -25.91 -23.52 12.99
N CYS A 340 -25.13 -23.07 12.00
CA CYS A 340 -23.78 -23.57 11.75
C CYS A 340 -22.86 -23.32 12.95
N THR A 341 -21.76 -24.06 13.02
CA THR A 341 -20.74 -23.77 14.03
C THR A 341 -20.00 -22.52 13.61
N LYS A 342 -20.01 -21.47 14.45
CA LYS A 342 -19.31 -20.22 14.17
C LYS A 342 -17.82 -20.45 13.88
N ILE A 343 -17.30 -19.74 12.89
CA ILE A 343 -15.86 -19.62 12.65
C ILE A 343 -15.30 -18.66 13.71
N GLU A 344 -14.37 -19.14 14.54
CA GLU A 344 -13.75 -18.32 15.60
C GLU A 344 -12.59 -17.47 15.08
N ASP A 345 -11.99 -17.85 13.95
CA ASP A 345 -10.80 -17.24 13.37
C ASP A 345 -10.85 -17.35 11.84
N CYS A 346 -11.36 -16.31 11.19
CA CYS A 346 -11.49 -16.22 9.73
C CYS A 346 -10.11 -16.13 9.03
N ALA A 347 -9.07 -15.65 9.72
CA ALA A 347 -7.72 -15.53 9.17
C ALA A 347 -6.97 -16.89 9.09
N ASN A 348 -7.53 -17.96 9.66
CA ASN A 348 -6.93 -19.29 9.61
C ASN A 348 -7.23 -20.03 8.29
N SER A 349 -6.63 -19.54 7.21
CA SER A 349 -6.77 -20.11 5.87
C SER A 349 -6.39 -21.60 5.79
N THR A 350 -5.51 -22.09 6.67
CA THR A 350 -5.13 -23.52 6.69
C THR A 350 -6.32 -24.42 7.04
N ALA A 351 -7.11 -24.06 8.07
CA ALA A 351 -8.26 -24.86 8.49
C ALA A 351 -9.40 -24.83 7.45
N LEU A 352 -9.56 -23.69 6.77
CA LEU A 352 -10.53 -23.50 5.69
C LEU A 352 -10.14 -24.34 4.46
N LEU A 353 -8.87 -24.29 4.03
CA LEU A 353 -8.33 -25.11 2.94
C LEU A 353 -8.42 -26.61 3.23
N GLU A 354 -8.18 -27.05 4.48
CA GLU A 354 -8.36 -28.46 4.88
C GLU A 354 -9.82 -28.94 4.69
N SER A 355 -10.79 -28.04 4.85
CA SER A 355 -12.20 -28.35 4.67
C SER A 355 -12.55 -28.48 3.19
N ILE A 356 -11.99 -27.64 2.33
CA ILE A 356 -12.10 -27.72 0.87
C ILE A 356 -11.47 -29.02 0.35
N ASP A 357 -10.27 -29.36 0.82
CA ASP A 357 -9.57 -30.61 0.46
C ASP A 357 -10.42 -31.85 0.81
N ALA A 358 -11.09 -31.84 1.96
CA ALA A 358 -11.98 -32.93 2.38
C ALA A 358 -13.19 -33.08 1.44
N LEU A 359 -13.79 -31.96 1.02
CA LEU A 359 -14.89 -31.93 0.06
C LEU A 359 -14.46 -32.51 -1.30
N GLN A 360 -13.36 -32.01 -1.85
CA GLN A 360 -12.82 -32.45 -3.14
C GLN A 360 -12.38 -33.92 -3.14
N ALA A 361 -11.88 -34.42 -2.02
CA ALA A 361 -11.40 -35.79 -1.94
C ALA A 361 -12.52 -36.84 -1.97
N SER A 362 -13.73 -36.53 -1.46
CA SER A 362 -14.73 -37.57 -1.21
C SER A 362 -16.21 -37.17 -1.30
N CYS A 363 -16.54 -35.90 -1.48
CA CYS A 363 -17.91 -35.39 -1.33
C CYS A 363 -18.57 -34.96 -2.65
N THR A 364 -17.93 -35.20 -3.81
CA THR A 364 -18.36 -34.69 -5.12
C THR A 364 -19.64 -35.32 -5.69
N GLU A 365 -20.04 -36.51 -5.21
CA GLU A 365 -21.28 -37.19 -5.65
C GLU A 365 -22.24 -37.49 -4.49
N ASP A 366 -21.77 -37.45 -3.24
CA ASP A 366 -22.53 -37.80 -2.03
C ASP A 366 -21.95 -37.05 -0.82
N CYS A 367 -22.75 -36.15 -0.24
CA CYS A 367 -22.37 -35.34 0.92
C CYS A 367 -22.97 -35.88 2.24
N SER A 368 -23.39 -37.14 2.30
CA SER A 368 -24.08 -37.70 3.47
C SER A 368 -23.18 -38.12 4.64
N SER A 369 -21.85 -38.07 4.47
CA SER A 369 -20.91 -38.48 5.52
C SER A 369 -20.69 -37.36 6.56
N ASP A 370 -20.47 -37.71 7.83
CA ASP A 370 -20.20 -36.73 8.89
C ASP A 370 -19.00 -35.80 8.57
N GLU A 371 -18.03 -36.31 7.80
CA GLU A 371 -16.86 -35.55 7.34
C GLU A 371 -17.23 -34.53 6.26
N CYS A 372 -18.01 -34.94 5.25
CA CYS A 372 -18.51 -34.05 4.20
C CYS A 372 -19.45 -32.98 4.76
N VAL A 373 -20.39 -33.36 5.62
CA VAL A 373 -21.32 -32.43 6.27
C VAL A 373 -20.56 -31.37 7.03
N LYS A 374 -19.57 -31.76 7.85
CA LYS A 374 -18.81 -30.80 8.65
C LYS A 374 -17.96 -29.87 7.78
N ALA A 375 -17.29 -30.42 6.77
CA ALA A 375 -16.45 -29.65 5.86
C ALA A 375 -17.29 -28.61 5.09
N PHE A 376 -18.43 -29.03 4.54
CA PHE A 376 -19.35 -28.15 3.83
C PHE A 376 -19.91 -27.05 4.73
N GLN A 377 -20.37 -27.38 5.94
CA GLN A 377 -20.88 -26.38 6.88
C GLN A 377 -19.81 -25.40 7.36
N THR A 378 -18.53 -25.79 7.34
CA THR A 378 -17.40 -24.89 7.66
C THR A 378 -17.16 -23.92 6.51
N VAL A 379 -17.16 -24.41 5.26
CA VAL A 379 -17.06 -23.58 4.05
C VAL A 379 -18.24 -22.60 3.97
N LEU A 380 -19.48 -23.08 4.14
CA LEU A 380 -20.69 -22.25 4.17
C LEU A 380 -20.64 -21.16 5.23
N MET A 381 -20.26 -21.50 6.48
CA MET A 381 -20.20 -20.49 7.54
C MET A 381 -19.09 -19.47 7.31
N ALA A 382 -17.95 -19.89 6.76
CA ALA A 382 -16.85 -18.99 6.45
C ALA A 382 -17.25 -18.02 5.33
N HIS A 383 -17.75 -18.53 4.21
CA HIS A 383 -18.27 -17.72 3.09
C HIS A 383 -19.31 -16.69 3.56
N ASP A 384 -20.29 -17.11 4.35
CA ASP A 384 -21.40 -16.22 4.71
C ASP A 384 -21.08 -15.20 5.81
N THR A 385 -19.99 -15.35 6.57
CA THR A 385 -19.77 -14.54 7.79
C THR A 385 -18.35 -14.06 8.03
N CYS A 386 -17.39 -14.51 7.24
CA CYS A 386 -16.04 -13.97 7.23
C CYS A 386 -15.92 -12.92 6.13
N ASP A 387 -15.04 -11.96 6.37
CA ASP A 387 -14.62 -10.98 5.37
C ASP A 387 -13.99 -11.67 4.16
N GLU A 388 -14.39 -11.30 2.94
CA GLU A 388 -13.92 -11.85 1.68
C GLU A 388 -12.40 -11.71 1.52
N ASP A 389 -11.79 -10.63 2.02
CA ASP A 389 -10.35 -10.41 1.96
C ASP A 389 -9.54 -11.43 2.78
N LEU A 390 -10.18 -12.03 3.79
CA LEU A 390 -9.59 -13.08 4.63
C LEU A 390 -9.79 -14.48 4.04
N LEU A 391 -10.65 -14.62 3.04
CA LEU A 391 -11.04 -15.89 2.46
C LEU A 391 -10.21 -16.21 1.20
N PRO A 392 -9.69 -17.44 1.06
CA PRO A 392 -9.05 -17.82 -0.18
C PRO A 392 -10.11 -17.96 -1.27
N ILE A 393 -9.89 -17.41 -2.47
CA ILE A 393 -10.81 -17.52 -3.63
C ILE A 393 -11.29 -18.96 -3.93
N THR A 394 -10.50 -19.98 -3.55
CA THR A 394 -10.90 -21.39 -3.67
C THR A 394 -12.06 -21.78 -2.76
N LEU A 395 -12.32 -21.04 -1.68
CA LEU A 395 -13.41 -21.24 -0.75
C LEU A 395 -14.73 -20.76 -1.35
N GLU A 396 -14.74 -19.56 -1.95
CA GLU A 396 -15.85 -19.01 -2.71
C GLU A 396 -16.34 -20.00 -3.78
N LEU A 397 -15.41 -20.49 -4.60
CA LEU A 397 -15.70 -21.49 -5.62
C LEU A 397 -16.16 -22.83 -5.01
N ALA A 398 -15.61 -23.23 -3.87
CA ALA A 398 -15.94 -24.50 -3.24
C ALA A 398 -17.35 -24.53 -2.62
N LEU A 399 -17.91 -23.40 -2.22
CA LEU A 399 -19.30 -23.39 -1.78
C LEU A 399 -20.22 -23.75 -2.96
N HIS A 400 -20.10 -23.02 -4.07
CA HIS A 400 -20.95 -23.19 -5.25
C HIS A 400 -20.78 -24.57 -5.90
N ASP A 401 -19.55 -25.09 -5.97
CA ASP A 401 -19.26 -26.43 -6.51
C ASP A 401 -19.94 -27.57 -5.74
N PHE A 402 -20.19 -27.38 -4.44
CA PHE A 402 -20.70 -28.42 -3.55
C PHE A 402 -22.13 -28.17 -3.04
N GLU A 403 -22.70 -26.98 -3.25
CA GLU A 403 -24.00 -26.60 -2.70
C GLU A 403 -25.15 -27.48 -3.20
N GLU A 404 -25.15 -27.89 -4.48
CA GLU A 404 -26.14 -28.84 -5.01
C GLU A 404 -26.00 -30.23 -4.37
N VAL A 405 -24.76 -30.72 -4.22
CA VAL A 405 -24.50 -32.08 -3.70
C VAL A 405 -24.70 -32.14 -2.18
N CYS A 406 -24.48 -31.03 -1.49
CA CYS A 406 -24.56 -30.87 -0.05
C CYS A 406 -25.83 -30.16 0.43
N GLU A 407 -26.84 -29.94 -0.42
CA GLU A 407 -28.09 -29.23 -0.08
C GLU A 407 -28.76 -29.77 1.20
N ASP A 408 -28.81 -31.10 1.35
CA ASP A 408 -29.37 -31.77 2.54
C ASP A 408 -28.57 -31.52 3.85
N SER A 409 -27.39 -30.89 3.75
CA SER A 409 -26.43 -30.62 4.83
C SER A 409 -26.35 -29.15 5.22
N LEU A 410 -27.17 -28.27 4.63
CA LEU A 410 -27.21 -26.84 4.96
C LEU A 410 -27.47 -26.58 6.45
N CYS A 411 -26.96 -25.46 6.93
CA CYS A 411 -27.25 -24.88 8.24
C CYS A 411 -27.39 -23.36 8.11
N ASN A 412 -28.01 -22.70 9.09
CA ASN A 412 -28.13 -21.24 9.10
C ASN A 412 -26.80 -20.60 9.51
N SER A 413 -26.29 -19.68 8.70
CA SER A 413 -25.18 -18.77 9.04
C SER A 413 -25.59 -17.72 10.06
N ILE A 414 -26.85 -17.28 9.98
CA ILE A 414 -27.47 -16.37 10.96
C ILE A 414 -28.22 -17.11 12.09
N SER A 415 -28.33 -16.44 13.24
CA SER A 415 -28.84 -17.07 14.46
C SER A 415 -30.36 -16.97 14.67
N GLU A 416 -31.02 -16.03 14.00
CA GLU A 416 -32.47 -15.80 14.11
C GLU A 416 -33.09 -15.25 12.82
N PRO A 417 -34.41 -15.44 12.60
CA PRO A 417 -35.06 -14.90 11.42
C PRO A 417 -35.05 -13.38 11.39
N PHE A 418 -34.65 -12.81 10.25
CA PHE A 418 -34.71 -11.38 9.97
C PHE A 418 -35.61 -11.08 8.77
N GLN A 419 -35.89 -9.80 8.53
CA GLN A 419 -36.47 -9.33 7.27
C GLN A 419 -35.45 -8.40 6.63
N PRO A 420 -35.17 -8.53 5.32
CA PRO A 420 -34.34 -7.56 4.63
C PRO A 420 -35.12 -6.26 4.55
N VAL A 421 -34.81 -5.34 5.45
CA VAL A 421 -35.33 -3.98 5.46
C VAL A 421 -34.14 -3.07 5.24
N CYS A 422 -34.32 -2.02 4.43
CA CYS A 422 -33.35 -0.94 4.43
C CYS A 422 -33.49 -0.24 5.78
N GLU A 423 -32.60 -0.57 6.71
CA GLU A 423 -32.34 0.28 7.84
C GLU A 423 -31.37 1.32 7.29
N GLU A 424 -31.91 2.44 6.79
CA GLU A 424 -31.12 3.67 6.77
C GLU A 424 -30.78 3.90 8.25
N GLU A 425 -29.57 3.51 8.67
CA GLU A 425 -28.84 4.29 9.68
C GLU A 425 -29.14 5.74 9.30
N GLU A 426 -29.70 6.53 10.23
CA GLU A 426 -29.97 7.94 9.92
C GLU A 426 -28.62 8.55 9.55
N ASP A 427 -28.34 8.63 8.24
CA ASP A 427 -27.18 9.28 7.66
C ASP A 427 -27.23 10.73 8.16
N GLU A 428 -26.60 10.99 9.30
CA GLU A 428 -26.02 12.29 9.57
C GLU A 428 -24.98 12.48 8.46
N HIS A 429 -25.48 13.02 7.35
CA HIS A 429 -24.70 13.50 6.23
C HIS A 429 -23.34 14.03 6.70
N SER A 430 -22.27 13.32 6.33
CA SER A 430 -20.92 13.83 6.11
C SER A 430 -20.59 15.08 6.94
N GLU A 431 -20.25 14.92 8.21
CA GLU A 431 -19.15 15.77 8.67
C GLU A 431 -17.94 15.24 7.90
N GLU A 432 -17.36 16.07 7.01
CA GLU A 432 -15.99 15.83 6.56
C GLU A 432 -15.20 15.46 7.81
N GLU A 433 -14.66 14.26 7.84
CA GLU A 433 -13.94 13.72 8.98
C GLU A 433 -12.73 14.62 9.24
N HIS A 434 -12.92 15.57 10.15
CA HIS A 434 -11.95 16.62 10.45
C HIS A 434 -10.80 16.04 11.28
N VAL A 435 -9.93 15.28 10.61
CA VAL A 435 -8.62 14.92 11.14
C VAL A 435 -7.78 16.19 11.07
N ALA A 436 -7.50 16.82 12.20
CA ALA A 436 -6.83 18.11 12.20
C ALA A 436 -5.47 18.07 11.48
N LEU A 437 -4.76 16.93 11.56
CA LEU A 437 -3.53 16.66 10.83
C LEU A 437 -3.68 16.44 9.30
N CYS A 438 -4.90 16.44 8.77
CA CYS A 438 -5.23 16.37 7.35
C CYS A 438 -5.87 17.65 6.79
N GLU A 439 -6.25 18.62 7.63
CA GLU A 439 -6.96 19.85 7.22
C GLU A 439 -6.23 20.70 6.17
N ALA A 440 -4.90 20.63 6.16
CA ALA A 440 -4.10 21.37 5.20
C ALA A 440 -3.81 20.58 3.91
N CYS A 441 -4.25 19.33 3.80
CA CYS A 441 -4.04 18.52 2.61
C CYS A 441 -4.86 19.00 1.41
N ALA A 442 -4.40 18.69 0.20
CA ALA A 442 -4.97 19.21 -1.04
C ALA A 442 -5.64 18.14 -1.91
N GLY A 443 -5.54 16.86 -1.53
CA GLY A 443 -6.19 15.74 -2.18
C GLY A 443 -7.71 15.81 -2.10
N GLN A 444 -8.38 14.93 -2.83
CA GLN A 444 -9.84 14.84 -2.90
C GLN A 444 -10.25 13.37 -2.99
N GLY A 445 -11.44 13.04 -2.46
CA GLY A 445 -11.93 11.65 -2.44
C GLY A 445 -10.92 10.72 -1.78
N ASP A 446 -10.70 9.56 -2.38
CA ASP A 446 -9.80 8.49 -1.90
C ASP A 446 -8.32 8.85 -1.97
N ALA A 447 -7.98 10.05 -2.43
CA ALA A 447 -6.62 10.56 -2.38
C ALA A 447 -6.42 11.63 -1.30
N PHE A 448 -7.46 12.05 -0.57
CA PHE A 448 -7.34 13.09 0.45
C PHE A 448 -6.57 12.56 1.66
N CYS A 449 -5.43 13.20 1.97
CA CYS A 449 -4.57 12.81 3.09
C CYS A 449 -4.08 11.35 3.02
N GLU A 450 -4.01 10.78 1.82
CA GLU A 450 -3.55 9.42 1.58
C GLU A 450 -2.10 9.40 1.05
N LYS A 451 -1.37 8.30 1.25
CA LYS A 451 0.02 8.15 0.80
C LYS A 451 0.13 7.77 -0.68
N VAL A 452 -0.54 8.54 -1.53
CA VAL A 452 -0.63 8.30 -2.98
C VAL A 452 -0.32 9.57 -3.76
N ASP A 453 0.14 9.44 -5.00
CA ASP A 453 0.40 10.58 -5.91
C ASP A 453 -0.82 11.47 -6.17
N GLY A 454 -2.02 10.95 -5.88
CA GLY A 454 -3.26 11.73 -5.92
C GLY A 454 -3.36 12.81 -4.85
N GLU A 455 -2.63 12.70 -3.74
CA GLU A 455 -2.49 13.73 -2.70
C GLU A 455 -1.38 14.72 -3.10
N PRO A 456 -1.70 15.96 -3.54
CA PRO A 456 -0.69 16.87 -4.05
C PRO A 456 0.36 17.32 -3.02
N TYR A 457 0.10 17.11 -1.73
CA TYR A 457 1.02 17.42 -0.63
C TYR A 457 1.73 16.19 -0.05
N TYR A 458 1.63 15.04 -0.71
CA TYR A 458 2.38 13.83 -0.35
C TYR A 458 3.82 13.86 -0.84
N ASP A 459 4.69 13.17 -0.10
CA ASP A 459 6.13 13.07 -0.31
C ASP A 459 6.92 14.39 -0.19
N TYR A 460 8.22 14.37 -0.53
CA TYR A 460 9.14 15.48 -0.36
C TYR A 460 8.72 16.74 -1.11
N ASP A 461 8.34 16.62 -2.39
CA ASP A 461 7.91 17.75 -3.20
C ASP A 461 6.54 18.27 -2.76
N GLY A 462 5.61 17.39 -2.40
CA GLY A 462 4.30 17.76 -1.86
C GLY A 462 4.38 18.45 -0.50
N ALA A 463 5.21 17.98 0.43
CA ALA A 463 5.39 18.64 1.72
C ALA A 463 6.02 20.05 1.57
N LEU A 464 6.97 20.20 0.64
CA LEU A 464 7.50 21.52 0.27
C LEU A 464 6.41 22.37 -0.40
N ARG A 465 5.60 21.79 -1.28
CA ARG A 465 4.48 22.47 -1.94
C ARG A 465 3.47 22.97 -0.93
N CYS A 466 3.10 22.18 0.08
CA CYS A 466 2.22 22.58 1.18
C CYS A 466 2.71 23.86 1.88
N LEU A 467 4.02 23.96 2.16
CA LEU A 467 4.63 25.19 2.69
C LEU A 467 4.67 26.32 1.65
N ALA A 468 4.99 26.00 0.40
CA ALA A 468 5.13 26.94 -0.70
C ALA A 468 3.80 27.52 -1.20
N GLU A 469 2.68 26.84 -1.00
CA GLU A 469 1.33 27.34 -1.31
C GLU A 469 0.69 28.03 -0.10
N GLY A 470 1.38 28.02 1.06
CA GLY A 470 0.94 28.65 2.29
C GLY A 470 -0.15 27.89 3.04
N ALA A 471 -0.34 26.61 2.73
CA ALA A 471 -1.24 25.71 3.47
C ALA A 471 -0.67 25.39 4.86
N GLY A 472 0.65 25.23 4.98
CA GLY A 472 1.36 25.07 6.25
C GLY A 472 2.41 26.14 6.53
N GLY A 473 2.84 26.21 7.79
CA GLY A 473 3.88 27.14 8.27
C GLY A 473 5.26 26.50 8.48
N VAL A 474 5.34 25.17 8.50
CA VAL A 474 6.58 24.39 8.57
C VAL A 474 6.45 23.14 7.71
N ALA A 475 7.53 22.77 7.00
CA ALA A 475 7.62 21.48 6.30
C ALA A 475 8.78 20.65 6.83
N PHE A 476 8.53 19.38 7.12
CA PHE A 476 9.56 18.42 7.53
C PHE A 476 10.01 17.59 6.34
N VAL A 477 11.21 17.87 5.81
CA VAL A 477 11.71 17.33 4.53
C VAL A 477 13.23 17.04 4.58
N LYS A 478 13.81 16.49 3.51
CA LYS A 478 15.28 16.39 3.36
C LYS A 478 15.90 17.76 3.05
N HIS A 479 17.14 17.96 3.46
CA HIS A 479 17.88 19.20 3.20
C HIS A 479 18.00 19.59 1.72
N SER A 480 17.99 18.62 0.80
CA SER A 480 18.05 18.85 -0.65
C SER A 480 16.71 19.25 -1.28
N THR A 481 15.57 18.96 -0.63
CA THR A 481 14.22 19.11 -1.22
C THR A 481 14.00 20.51 -1.81
N ALA A 482 14.28 21.57 -1.05
CA ALA A 482 14.05 22.94 -1.51
C ALA A 482 14.97 23.31 -2.69
N GLU A 483 16.22 22.86 -2.71
CA GLU A 483 17.13 23.13 -3.82
C GLU A 483 16.68 22.38 -5.09
N THR A 484 16.29 21.12 -4.94
CA THR A 484 15.82 20.27 -6.06
C THR A 484 14.55 20.84 -6.69
N PHE A 485 13.47 20.96 -5.91
CA PHE A 485 12.14 21.24 -6.48
C PHE A 485 11.89 22.71 -6.79
N LEU A 486 12.54 23.66 -6.11
CA LEU A 486 12.39 25.09 -6.46
C LEU A 486 13.19 25.49 -7.70
N SER A 487 14.21 24.70 -8.08
CA SER A 487 15.00 24.97 -9.29
C SER A 487 14.19 24.79 -10.58
N ASN A 488 13.20 23.90 -10.55
CA ASN A 488 12.27 23.61 -11.64
C ASN A 488 10.92 23.15 -11.07
N PRO A 489 10.15 24.06 -10.46
CA PRO A 489 8.91 23.69 -9.78
C PRO A 489 7.87 23.22 -10.79
N ASP A 490 7.01 22.30 -10.35
CA ASP A 490 5.89 21.85 -11.16
C ASP A 490 5.02 23.06 -11.56
N PRO A 491 4.62 23.19 -12.84
CA PRO A 491 3.80 24.32 -13.30
C PRO A 491 2.46 24.50 -12.59
N SER A 492 1.96 23.48 -11.88
CA SER A 492 0.74 23.51 -11.09
C SER A 492 0.88 24.19 -9.73
N TRP A 493 2.11 24.41 -9.24
CA TRP A 493 2.35 25.01 -7.93
C TRP A 493 1.85 26.46 -7.88
N THR A 494 1.12 26.78 -6.82
CA THR A 494 0.55 28.10 -6.57
C THR A 494 1.21 28.79 -5.38
N PHE A 495 2.40 29.33 -5.64
CA PHE A 495 3.20 30.08 -4.68
C PHE A 495 2.41 31.22 -3.97
N ALA A 496 2.33 31.17 -2.64
CA ALA A 496 1.71 32.21 -1.81
C ALA A 496 2.60 33.47 -1.67
N ASP A 497 2.17 34.51 -0.93
CA ASP A 497 2.99 35.73 -0.73
C ASP A 497 3.30 35.96 0.77
N PRO A 498 4.57 35.82 1.23
CA PRO A 498 5.73 35.27 0.52
C PRO A 498 5.93 33.79 0.89
N PRO A 499 5.66 32.87 -0.02
CA PRO A 499 6.72 32.04 -0.63
C PRO A 499 6.82 32.12 -2.17
N THR A 500 8.02 32.23 -2.76
CA THR A 500 8.24 32.12 -4.22
C THR A 500 9.09 30.89 -4.58
N ALA A 501 9.35 30.66 -5.87
CA ALA A 501 10.30 29.63 -6.32
C ALA A 501 11.79 29.97 -6.01
N ASP A 502 12.07 31.02 -5.23
CA ASP A 502 13.43 31.40 -4.83
C ASP A 502 13.84 30.69 -3.55
N LEU A 503 14.96 29.96 -3.57
CA LEU A 503 15.51 29.27 -2.40
C LEU A 503 15.80 30.24 -1.24
N ASP A 504 16.12 31.50 -1.54
CA ASP A 504 16.38 32.54 -0.54
C ASP A 504 15.13 32.92 0.28
N ASP A 505 13.93 32.51 -0.15
CA ASP A 505 12.68 32.70 0.60
C ASP A 505 12.45 31.65 1.69
N TYR A 506 13.32 30.64 1.82
CA TYR A 506 13.18 29.56 2.80
C TYR A 506 14.37 29.50 3.78
N ARG A 507 14.13 29.00 4.99
CA ARG A 507 15.13 28.84 6.06
C ARG A 507 14.94 27.52 6.78
N ILE A 508 16.01 27.01 7.39
CA ILE A 508 15.92 25.87 8.30
C ILE A 508 15.79 26.40 9.73
N LEU A 509 14.77 25.96 10.46
CA LEU A 509 14.66 26.17 11.91
C LEU A 509 15.54 25.14 12.63
N CYS A 510 16.48 25.61 13.44
CA CYS A 510 17.52 24.73 13.95
C CYS A 510 17.08 23.80 15.06
N TYR A 511 17.25 22.50 14.81
CA TYR A 511 17.54 21.53 15.85
C TYR A 511 19.04 21.53 16.13
N THR A 512 19.42 21.69 17.40
CA THR A 512 20.82 21.52 17.85
C THR A 512 20.91 20.32 18.78
N PRO A 513 21.64 19.25 18.39
CA PRO A 513 21.81 18.07 19.24
C PRO A 513 22.33 18.42 20.64
N GLY A 514 21.66 17.92 21.67
CA GLY A 514 22.02 18.17 23.08
C GLY A 514 21.77 19.60 23.57
N ASN A 515 21.15 20.46 22.75
CA ASN A 515 20.62 21.76 23.16
C ASN A 515 19.40 22.14 22.31
N PRO A 516 18.27 21.43 22.44
CA PRO A 516 17.04 21.70 21.66
C PRO A 516 16.48 23.12 21.84
N SER A 517 16.86 23.82 22.91
CA SER A 517 16.51 25.23 23.14
C SER A 517 17.44 26.23 22.42
N ALA A 518 18.49 25.76 21.73
CA ALA A 518 19.30 26.61 20.86
C ALA A 518 18.53 26.87 19.55
N GLY A 519 17.81 27.97 19.55
CA GLY A 519 17.05 28.44 18.39
C GLY A 519 17.89 29.21 17.37
N GLY A 520 17.20 29.65 16.32
CA GLY A 520 17.71 30.37 15.18
C GLY A 520 17.22 29.72 13.89
N CYS A 521 17.19 30.51 12.82
CA CYS A 521 17.10 29.95 11.48
C CYS A 521 18.37 30.25 10.71
N VAL A 522 18.72 29.33 9.81
CA VAL A 522 19.86 29.46 8.90
C VAL A 522 19.40 29.30 7.46
N PRO A 523 20.17 29.81 6.47
CA PRO A 523 19.96 29.47 5.06
C PRO A 523 20.04 27.96 4.82
N VAL A 524 19.36 27.47 3.77
CA VAL A 524 19.24 26.03 3.47
C VAL A 524 20.60 25.34 3.31
N ASP A 525 21.61 26.02 2.77
CA ASP A 525 22.97 25.51 2.57
C ASP A 525 23.76 25.26 3.88
N GLN A 526 23.20 25.60 5.05
CA GLN A 526 23.82 25.40 6.37
C GLN A 526 23.21 24.22 7.16
N TYR A 527 22.48 23.33 6.49
CA TYR A 527 21.84 22.15 7.09
C TYR A 527 22.75 21.31 7.99
N ALA A 528 24.03 21.14 7.63
CA ALA A 528 24.96 20.26 8.36
C ALA A 528 25.19 20.67 9.84
N GLY A 529 24.91 21.93 10.19
CA GLY A 529 24.97 22.44 11.57
C GLY A 529 23.60 22.68 12.22
N CYS A 530 22.51 22.39 11.50
CA CYS A 530 21.15 22.81 11.82
C CYS A 530 20.16 21.83 11.15
N SER A 531 20.13 20.59 11.64
CA SER A 531 19.28 19.51 11.13
C SER A 531 18.98 18.52 12.26
N PHE A 532 17.94 17.70 12.08
CA PHE A 532 17.72 16.51 12.89
C PHE A 532 18.86 15.48 12.68
N PRO A 533 18.92 14.40 13.50
CA PRO A 533 19.87 13.32 13.27
C PRO A 533 19.83 12.82 11.82
N GLN A 534 21.01 12.57 11.26
CA GLN A 534 21.15 12.12 9.88
C GLN A 534 20.37 10.82 9.65
N ALA A 535 19.53 10.82 8.63
CA ALA A 535 18.79 9.68 8.17
C ALA A 535 19.65 8.82 7.24
N LEU A 536 19.42 7.51 7.24
CA LEU A 536 19.98 6.62 6.23
C LEU A 536 19.40 6.95 4.84
N PRO A 537 20.15 6.69 3.76
CA PRO A 537 19.62 6.84 2.41
C PRO A 537 18.53 5.81 2.15
N HIS A 538 17.77 6.01 1.08
CA HIS A 538 16.85 4.99 0.58
C HIS A 538 17.65 3.76 0.15
N THR A 539 17.02 2.59 0.25
CA THR A 539 17.70 1.31 0.11
C THR A 539 16.95 0.34 -0.78
N VAL A 540 17.69 -0.55 -1.42
CA VAL A 540 17.16 -1.75 -2.06
C VAL A 540 17.27 -2.88 -1.04
N VAL A 541 16.17 -3.58 -0.78
CA VAL A 541 16.10 -4.63 0.25
C VAL A 541 15.65 -5.94 -0.36
N ALA A 542 16.05 -7.05 0.23
CA ALA A 542 15.63 -8.39 -0.19
C ALA A 542 15.15 -9.24 0.98
N ARG A 543 14.24 -10.17 0.71
CA ARG A 543 13.71 -11.09 1.73
C ARG A 543 14.78 -12.01 2.32
N ASP A 544 15.77 -12.42 1.53
CA ASP A 544 16.79 -13.41 1.94
C ASP A 544 18.12 -13.23 1.19
N GLU A 545 19.23 -13.54 1.85
CA GLU A 545 20.55 -13.72 1.21
C GLU A 545 20.61 -15.01 0.37
N THR A 546 20.00 -15.00 -0.80
CA THR A 546 20.09 -16.10 -1.77
C THR A 546 21.22 -15.88 -2.79
N PRO A 547 21.72 -16.93 -3.46
CA PRO A 547 22.63 -16.76 -4.59
C PRO A 547 22.08 -15.86 -5.70
N ALA A 548 20.75 -15.83 -5.88
CA ALA A 548 20.08 -14.97 -6.84
C ALA A 548 20.14 -13.50 -6.39
N VAL A 549 19.88 -13.20 -5.12
CA VAL A 549 19.98 -11.85 -4.55
C VAL A 549 21.43 -11.34 -4.60
N ALA A 550 22.41 -12.17 -4.23
CA ALA A 550 23.83 -11.80 -4.35
C ALA A 550 24.27 -11.53 -5.80
N ALA A 551 23.71 -12.26 -6.77
CA ALA A 551 23.96 -12.01 -8.19
C ALA A 551 23.27 -10.73 -8.69
N PHE A 552 22.07 -10.45 -8.19
CA PHE A 552 21.35 -9.21 -8.44
C PHE A 552 22.12 -7.99 -7.91
N GLU A 553 22.57 -8.03 -6.66
CA GLU A 553 23.38 -6.99 -6.01
C GLU A 553 24.62 -6.65 -6.85
N GLN A 554 25.41 -7.67 -7.21
CA GLN A 554 26.62 -7.51 -8.02
C GLN A 554 26.32 -6.96 -9.42
N ALA A 555 25.21 -7.38 -10.02
CA ALA A 555 24.78 -6.86 -11.32
C ALA A 555 24.37 -5.39 -11.23
N LEU A 556 23.57 -5.02 -10.21
CA LEU A 556 23.09 -3.66 -9.97
C LEU A 556 24.26 -2.70 -9.71
N ALA A 557 25.16 -3.04 -8.77
CA ALA A 557 26.35 -2.24 -8.46
C ALA A 557 27.27 -2.08 -9.69
N TYR A 558 27.42 -3.14 -10.50
CA TYR A 558 28.20 -3.05 -11.73
C TYR A 558 27.57 -2.09 -12.76
N LEU A 559 26.27 -2.21 -12.98
CA LEU A 559 25.54 -1.37 -13.94
C LEU A 559 25.59 0.09 -13.51
N SER A 560 25.30 0.37 -12.23
CA SER A 560 25.38 1.72 -11.67
C SER A 560 26.76 2.36 -11.88
N ALA A 561 27.85 1.60 -11.70
CA ALA A 561 29.20 2.15 -11.84
C ALA A 561 29.75 2.17 -13.29
N ASN A 562 29.26 1.33 -14.20
CA ASN A 562 29.95 1.07 -15.48
C ASN A 562 29.07 1.14 -16.73
N ASP A 563 27.75 1.14 -16.60
CA ASP A 563 26.84 1.11 -17.75
C ASP A 563 26.21 2.49 -17.98
N ALA A 564 26.66 3.18 -19.03
CA ALA A 564 26.18 4.51 -19.37
C ALA A 564 24.69 4.53 -19.74
N VAL A 565 24.14 3.42 -20.25
CA VAL A 565 22.71 3.35 -20.58
C VAL A 565 21.89 3.24 -19.30
N PHE A 566 22.35 2.43 -18.35
CA PHE A 566 21.74 2.37 -17.02
C PHE A 566 21.76 3.75 -16.37
N GLN A 567 22.93 4.40 -16.31
CA GLN A 567 23.10 5.73 -15.73
C GLN A 567 22.18 6.77 -16.39
N GLU A 568 22.17 6.88 -17.73
CA GLU A 568 21.32 7.84 -18.46
C GLU A 568 19.80 7.54 -18.39
N THR A 569 19.42 6.32 -18.02
CA THR A 569 18.00 5.90 -17.97
C THR A 569 17.42 6.02 -16.57
N PHE A 570 18.12 5.47 -15.57
CA PHE A 570 17.62 5.30 -14.20
C PHE A 570 18.21 6.30 -13.19
N LEU A 571 19.32 6.97 -13.51
CA LEU A 571 20.00 7.90 -12.60
C LEU A 571 20.06 9.32 -13.19
N GLU A 572 20.50 10.29 -12.40
CA GLU A 572 20.88 11.65 -12.86
C GLU A 572 19.83 12.36 -13.74
N GLY A 573 18.52 12.27 -13.41
CA GLY A 573 17.45 12.91 -14.19
C GLY A 573 17.20 12.25 -15.55
N GLY A 574 17.55 10.96 -15.68
CA GLY A 574 17.22 10.09 -16.80
C GLY A 574 15.71 9.94 -17.04
N THR A 575 15.34 9.26 -18.12
CA THR A 575 13.92 9.11 -18.52
C THR A 575 13.04 8.32 -17.55
N MET A 576 13.67 7.58 -16.63
CA MET A 576 13.03 6.77 -15.57
C MET A 576 13.65 7.11 -14.19
N ALA A 577 14.31 8.25 -14.03
CA ALA A 577 14.77 8.70 -12.71
C ALA A 577 13.56 9.07 -11.84
N GLY A 578 13.62 8.79 -10.53
CA GLY A 578 12.49 8.99 -9.61
C GLY A 578 11.39 7.95 -9.75
N THR A 579 11.70 6.74 -10.26
CA THR A 579 10.79 5.59 -10.28
C THR A 579 11.31 4.54 -9.31
N LEU A 580 12.08 3.55 -9.79
CA LEU A 580 12.72 2.53 -8.95
C LEU A 580 13.76 3.05 -7.95
N PHE A 581 14.21 4.28 -8.10
CA PHE A 581 15.24 4.89 -7.26
C PHE A 581 14.88 6.36 -7.10
N SER A 582 15.34 6.97 -6.01
CA SER A 582 15.10 8.37 -5.73
C SER A 582 15.65 9.30 -6.85
N ASP A 583 15.04 10.47 -7.00
CA ASP A 583 15.25 11.35 -8.15
C ASP A 583 16.64 12.03 -8.19
N ASP A 584 17.28 12.16 -7.04
CA ASP A 584 18.57 12.83 -6.83
C ASP A 584 19.78 11.88 -6.72
N ILE A 585 19.61 10.61 -7.12
CA ILE A 585 20.65 9.61 -6.94
C ILE A 585 21.63 9.57 -8.12
N ALA A 586 22.92 9.44 -7.76
CA ALA A 586 24.02 9.37 -8.70
C ALA A 586 24.66 7.99 -8.74
N VAL A 587 24.65 7.27 -7.62
CA VAL A 587 25.31 5.96 -7.47
C VAL A 587 24.46 5.03 -6.61
N ILE A 588 24.40 3.75 -6.98
CA ILE A 588 23.83 2.68 -6.18
C ILE A 588 25.00 1.79 -5.74
N ALA A 589 25.22 1.68 -4.45
CA ALA A 589 26.34 0.95 -3.86
C ALA A 589 25.85 -0.25 -3.06
N GLY A 590 26.54 -1.40 -3.17
CA GLY A 590 26.22 -2.58 -2.38
C GLY A 590 26.52 -2.36 -0.88
N VAL A 591 25.71 -2.96 -0.01
CA VAL A 591 25.83 -2.85 1.44
C VAL A 591 26.24 -4.21 2.01
N GLU A 592 27.35 -4.27 2.76
CA GLU A 592 27.85 -5.51 3.38
C GLU A 592 27.35 -5.70 4.83
N GLU A 593 26.75 -4.68 5.42
CA GLU A 593 26.29 -4.65 6.81
C GLU A 593 24.89 -5.25 6.94
N SER A 594 24.57 -5.86 8.09
CA SER A 594 23.17 -6.24 8.37
C SER A 594 22.30 -5.00 8.56
N VAL A 595 20.98 -5.16 8.45
CA VAL A 595 20.01 -4.07 8.71
C VAL A 595 20.27 -3.40 10.07
N ASP A 596 20.47 -4.19 11.13
CA ASP A 596 20.75 -3.68 12.47
C ASP A 596 22.09 -2.93 12.56
N GLU A 597 23.13 -3.42 11.90
CA GLU A 597 24.46 -2.78 11.88
C GLU A 597 24.44 -1.47 11.12
N TYR A 598 23.78 -1.46 9.95
CA TYR A 598 23.60 -0.31 9.08
C TYR A 598 22.77 0.78 9.74
N ALA A 599 21.65 0.41 10.37
CA ALA A 599 20.78 1.35 11.06
C ALA A 599 21.39 1.95 12.33
N GLY A 600 22.28 1.20 13.00
CA GLY A 600 23.02 1.67 14.16
C GLY A 600 22.11 2.29 15.23
N SER A 601 22.44 3.50 15.68
CA SER A 601 21.65 4.19 16.72
C SER A 601 20.36 4.83 16.23
N MET A 602 20.10 4.90 14.92
CA MET A 602 18.90 5.55 14.39
C MET A 602 17.64 4.79 14.80
N PHE A 603 17.62 3.47 14.62
CA PHE A 603 16.49 2.63 15.04
C PHE A 603 16.24 2.72 16.55
N SER A 604 17.29 2.84 17.36
CA SER A 604 17.14 3.04 18.80
C SER A 604 16.45 4.36 19.17
N SER A 605 16.52 5.39 18.32
CA SER A 605 15.81 6.66 18.54
C SER A 605 14.33 6.58 18.19
N TRP A 606 13.96 5.72 17.23
CA TRP A 606 12.57 5.51 16.83
C TRP A 606 11.82 4.53 17.72
N GLN A 607 12.54 3.63 18.40
CA GLN A 607 11.97 2.81 19.48
C GLN A 607 11.26 3.68 20.55
N ALA A 608 11.65 4.94 20.74
CA ALA A 608 10.97 5.84 21.66
C ALA A 608 9.54 6.21 21.20
N LEU A 609 9.28 6.28 19.89
CA LEU A 609 7.94 6.45 19.33
C LEU A 609 7.12 5.19 19.53
N ASP A 610 7.69 4.02 19.26
CA ASP A 610 7.02 2.73 19.52
C ASP A 610 6.66 2.56 21.00
N ASP A 611 7.59 2.90 21.90
CA ASP A 611 7.35 2.84 23.34
C ASP A 611 6.22 3.79 23.76
N LEU A 612 6.13 4.97 23.14
CA LEU A 612 5.04 5.93 23.35
C LEU A 612 3.71 5.34 22.86
N ASN A 613 3.67 4.80 21.64
CA ASN A 613 2.48 4.21 21.04
C ASN A 613 2.02 2.96 21.79
N ALA A 614 2.94 2.17 22.36
CA ALA A 614 2.63 1.06 23.24
C ALA A 614 2.12 1.47 24.64
N GLY A 615 1.91 2.76 24.90
CA GLY A 615 1.45 3.29 26.20
C GLY A 615 2.48 3.15 27.32
N LEU A 616 3.74 2.84 27.02
CA LEU A 616 4.80 2.67 28.00
C LEU A 616 5.34 4.04 28.40
N SER A 617 4.68 4.69 29.35
CA SER A 617 5.22 5.89 30.00
C SER A 617 6.68 5.63 30.44
N GLN A 618 7.58 6.51 29.98
CA GLN A 618 8.96 6.56 30.40
C GLN A 618 9.04 6.42 31.92
N LYS A 619 9.58 5.29 32.40
CA LYS A 619 10.23 5.27 33.70
C LYS A 619 11.42 6.21 33.59
N SER A 620 11.18 7.46 33.95
CA SER A 620 12.23 8.43 34.25
C SER A 620 13.33 7.74 35.05
N GLY A 621 14.48 7.58 34.40
CA GLY A 621 15.73 7.25 35.05
C GLY A 621 16.07 8.40 35.99
N GLY A 622 15.82 8.20 37.28
CA GLY A 622 16.29 9.04 38.36
C GLY A 622 16.86 8.18 39.47
N GLU A 623 18.18 8.10 39.54
CA GLU A 623 18.92 7.90 40.80
C GLU A 623 18.72 9.09 41.74
#